data_AF-A0A3M1VLX8-F1
#
_entry.id   AF-A0A3M1VLX8-F1
#
_cell.length_a   1.000
_cell.length_b   1.000
_cell.length_c   1.000
_cell.angle_alpha   90.00
_cell.angle_beta   90.00
_cell.angle_gamma   90.00
#
_symmetry.space_group_name_H-M   'P 1'
#
loop_
_entity.id
_entity.type
_entity.pdbx_description
1 polymer ?
#
loop_
_entity_poly.entity_id
_entity_poly.type
_entity_poly.pdbx_seq_one_letter_code
_entity_poly.pdbx_strand_id
1 'polypeptide(L)'
;MAVYLLLPNNADAARLKDIADIEGVRGNQLFGFGVVVGLNGTGDGAGVEFMTKSLSNAFERMGIRVDPEDVKVKNVAAVIVTATLPPFARPGSKIDVTLSSVGDAKSLQGGTLLFTPLKGADDNIYAVAQGPVSVGGFSVGAGGDTAQKNHPTVARIAEGATVERAIPFDLFQSQRIRIVLRRPDFTTMKRVVSEINENLG
;
A
#
# COMPACT_ATOMS: atom_id res chain seq x y z
N MET A 1 15.73 22.16 61.39
CA MET A 1 16.05 20.85 60.77
C MET A 1 15.30 20.81 59.44
N ALA A 2 15.98 20.90 58.30
CA ALA A 2 15.33 20.97 56.99
C ALA A 2 15.08 19.55 56.47
N VAL A 3 13.82 19.23 56.16
CA VAL A 3 13.42 17.95 55.57
C VAL A 3 13.53 18.09 54.06
N TYR A 4 14.44 17.33 53.44
CA TYR A 4 14.58 17.25 51.98
C TYR A 4 13.62 16.17 51.44
N LEU A 5 12.63 16.60 50.65
CA LEU A 5 11.71 15.70 49.95
C LEU A 5 12.39 15.22 48.65
N LEU A 6 12.87 13.98 48.63
CA LEU A 6 13.38 13.35 47.41
C LEU A 6 12.19 12.95 46.53
N LEU A 7 11.99 13.68 45.43
CA LEU A 7 11.02 13.28 44.41
C LEU A 7 11.51 12.01 43.71
N PRO A 8 10.62 11.02 43.45
CA PRO A 8 11.01 9.82 42.73
C PRO A 8 11.44 10.19 41.31
N ASN A 9 12.68 9.84 40.95
CA ASN A 9 13.12 9.85 39.56
C ASN A 9 12.40 8.69 38.84
N ASN A 10 11.48 9.03 37.94
CA ASN A 10 10.97 8.05 36.99
C ASN A 10 12.14 7.61 36.11
N ALA A 11 12.62 6.39 36.30
CA ALA A 11 13.60 5.78 35.41
C ALA A 11 12.87 5.44 34.10
N ASP A 12 13.11 6.23 33.06
CA ASP A 12 12.51 6.03 31.75
C ASP A 12 13.23 4.85 31.06
N ALA A 13 12.66 3.64 31.21
CA ALA A 13 13.18 2.46 30.56
C ALA A 13 12.72 2.43 29.09
N ALA A 14 13.67 2.56 28.16
CA ALA A 14 13.37 2.40 26.74
C ALA A 14 13.08 0.92 26.42
N ARG A 15 11.94 0.62 25.81
CA ARG A 15 11.63 -0.74 25.36
C ARG A 15 12.46 -1.04 24.11
N LEU A 16 13.00 -2.26 24.01
CA LEU A 16 13.82 -2.67 22.86
C LEU A 16 13.08 -2.46 21.52
N LYS A 17 11.77 -2.75 21.47
CA LYS A 17 10.92 -2.53 20.29
C LYS A 17 10.75 -1.05 19.85
N ASP A 18 11.05 -0.11 20.75
CA ASP A 18 10.96 1.32 20.47
C ASP A 18 12.27 1.86 19.86
N ILE A 19 13.39 1.16 20.09
CA ILE A 19 14.74 1.60 19.66
C ILE A 19 15.37 0.68 18.61
N ALA A 20 14.79 -0.49 18.35
CA ALA A 20 15.33 -1.50 17.46
C ALA A 20 14.25 -2.20 16.65
N ASP A 21 14.66 -2.74 15.51
CA ASP A 21 13.86 -3.57 14.62
C ASP A 21 14.51 -4.96 14.47
N ILE A 22 13.71 -5.96 14.09
CA ILE A 22 14.22 -7.29 13.82
C ILE A 22 14.64 -7.35 12.34
N GLU A 23 15.85 -7.81 12.06
CA GLU A 23 16.36 -7.94 10.70
C GLU A 23 15.42 -8.84 9.86
N GLY A 24 15.03 -8.38 8.68
CA GLY A 24 14.13 -9.10 7.79
C GLY A 24 12.63 -8.90 8.07
N VAL A 25 12.26 -8.35 9.23
CA VAL A 25 10.85 -8.00 9.54
C VAL A 25 10.52 -6.64 8.92
N ARG A 26 10.08 -6.67 7.66
CA ARG A 26 9.68 -5.46 6.91
C ARG A 26 8.38 -5.68 6.15
N GLY A 27 7.69 -4.57 5.89
CA GLY A 27 6.61 -4.57 4.92
C GLY A 27 7.14 -4.78 3.51
N ASN A 28 6.35 -5.42 2.66
CA ASN A 28 6.71 -5.66 1.26
C ASN A 28 5.77 -4.89 0.35
N GLN A 29 6.34 -4.23 -0.65
CA GLN A 29 5.56 -3.47 -1.63
C GLN A 29 4.91 -4.44 -2.60
N LEU A 30 3.61 -4.24 -2.82
CA LEU A 30 2.83 -4.94 -3.82
C LEU A 30 2.38 -3.96 -4.89
N PHE A 31 2.31 -4.42 -6.13
CA PHE A 31 1.80 -3.63 -7.24
C PHE A 31 0.94 -4.48 -8.18
N GLY A 32 0.01 -3.84 -8.87
CA GLY A 32 -0.86 -4.49 -9.86
C GLY A 32 -1.35 -3.49 -10.89
N PHE A 33 -1.74 -4.00 -12.05
CA PHE A 33 -2.40 -3.22 -13.09
C PHE A 33 -3.89 -3.50 -13.02
N GLY A 34 -4.67 -2.45 -12.79
CA GLY A 34 -6.10 -2.53 -12.57
C GLY A 34 -6.88 -1.65 -13.53
N VAL A 35 -8.20 -1.81 -13.48
CA VAL A 35 -9.15 -1.02 -14.26
C VAL A 35 -10.17 -0.43 -13.31
N VAL A 36 -10.35 0.88 -13.38
CA VAL A 36 -11.42 1.61 -12.68
C VAL A 36 -12.55 1.87 -13.66
N VAL A 37 -13.78 1.56 -13.27
CA VAL A 37 -14.99 1.76 -14.09
C VAL A 37 -15.98 2.67 -13.37
N GLY A 38 -16.99 3.18 -14.09
CA GLY A 38 -18.04 4.03 -13.52
C GLY A 38 -17.63 5.50 -13.39
N LEU A 39 -16.58 5.92 -14.09
CA LEU A 39 -16.15 7.31 -14.13
C LEU A 39 -17.15 8.14 -14.96
N ASN A 40 -17.45 9.36 -14.53
CA ASN A 40 -18.44 10.23 -15.17
C ASN A 40 -17.83 11.04 -16.33
N GLY A 41 -17.35 10.35 -17.37
CA GLY A 41 -16.69 10.99 -18.51
C GLY A 41 -15.28 11.52 -18.24
N THR A 42 -14.69 11.17 -17.09
CA THR A 42 -13.35 11.57 -16.64
C THR A 42 -12.30 10.47 -16.77
N GLY A 43 -12.65 9.31 -17.34
CA GLY A 43 -11.72 8.24 -17.65
C GLY A 43 -10.79 8.56 -18.82
N ASP A 44 -10.03 7.57 -19.24
CA ASP A 44 -9.01 7.70 -20.28
C ASP A 44 -9.64 8.02 -21.66
N GLY A 45 -8.94 8.79 -22.47
CA GLY A 45 -9.29 9.10 -23.85
C GLY A 45 -8.95 7.95 -24.80
N ALA A 46 -9.57 7.95 -25.97
CA ALA A 46 -9.39 6.92 -27.01
C ALA A 46 -7.98 6.88 -27.64
N GLY A 47 -7.04 7.70 -27.19
CA GLY A 47 -5.72 7.87 -27.79
C GLY A 47 -4.65 6.89 -27.30
N VAL A 48 -4.95 5.99 -26.36
CA VAL A 48 -3.95 5.05 -25.82
C VAL A 48 -4.16 3.65 -26.43
N GLU A 49 -3.53 3.36 -27.58
CA GLU A 49 -3.56 2.02 -28.24
C GLU A 49 -3.17 0.87 -27.31
N PHE A 50 -2.36 1.15 -26.29
CA PHE A 50 -1.97 0.18 -25.27
C PHE A 50 -3.14 -0.24 -24.36
N MET A 51 -4.11 0.65 -24.14
CA MET A 51 -5.21 0.44 -23.20
C MET A 51 -6.36 -0.33 -23.82
N THR A 52 -6.70 -0.05 -25.07
CA THR A 52 -7.67 -0.85 -25.84
C THR A 52 -7.25 -2.31 -25.91
N LYS A 53 -5.96 -2.58 -26.17
CA LYS A 53 -5.40 -3.95 -26.15
C LYS A 53 -5.35 -4.57 -24.76
N SER A 54 -5.01 -3.81 -23.73
CA SER A 54 -4.95 -4.34 -22.35
C SER A 54 -6.35 -4.67 -21.81
N LEU A 55 -7.35 -3.83 -22.14
CA LEU A 55 -8.74 -4.02 -21.75
C LEU A 55 -9.39 -5.14 -22.54
N SER A 56 -9.13 -5.24 -23.85
CA SER A 56 -9.58 -6.39 -24.67
C SER A 56 -8.99 -7.69 -24.14
N ASN A 57 -7.69 -7.73 -23.81
CA ASN A 57 -7.05 -8.90 -23.22
C ASN A 57 -7.62 -9.26 -21.83
N ALA A 58 -8.02 -8.27 -21.03
CA ALA A 58 -8.68 -8.50 -19.74
C ALA A 58 -10.09 -9.09 -19.92
N PHE A 59 -10.89 -8.54 -20.84
CA PHE A 59 -12.21 -9.08 -21.17
C PHE A 59 -12.13 -10.48 -21.78
N GLU A 60 -11.17 -10.75 -22.66
CA GLU A 60 -10.95 -12.08 -23.23
C GLU A 60 -10.62 -13.12 -22.16
N ARG A 61 -9.79 -12.77 -21.17
CA ARG A 61 -9.51 -13.64 -20.01
C ARG A 61 -10.74 -13.92 -19.14
N MET A 62 -11.74 -13.05 -19.20
CA MET A 62 -13.05 -13.23 -18.54
C MET A 62 -14.07 -13.93 -19.44
N GLY A 63 -13.68 -14.37 -20.65
CA GLY A 63 -14.55 -15.05 -21.60
C GLY A 63 -15.47 -14.12 -22.39
N ILE A 64 -15.22 -12.81 -22.35
CA ILE A 64 -16.02 -11.79 -23.05
C ILE A 64 -15.19 -11.26 -24.22
N ARG A 65 -15.64 -11.51 -25.46
CA ARG A 65 -15.08 -10.85 -26.64
C ARG A 65 -15.63 -9.43 -26.70
N VAL A 66 -14.74 -8.44 -26.63
CA VAL A 66 -15.08 -7.03 -26.78
C VAL A 66 -14.22 -6.48 -27.90
N ASP A 67 -14.86 -5.94 -28.93
CA ASP A 67 -14.12 -5.22 -29.97
C ASP A 67 -13.54 -3.94 -29.36
N PRO A 68 -12.24 -3.65 -29.57
CA PRO A 68 -11.58 -2.47 -29.02
C PRO A 68 -12.28 -1.14 -29.31
N GLU A 69 -13.08 -1.09 -30.37
CA GLU A 69 -13.84 0.07 -30.84
C GLU A 69 -15.15 0.31 -30.06
N ASP A 70 -15.70 -0.71 -29.40
CA ASP A 70 -16.98 -0.62 -28.66
C ASP A 70 -16.84 -0.14 -27.21
N VAL A 71 -15.60 -0.07 -26.71
CA VAL A 71 -15.31 0.43 -25.36
C VAL A 71 -15.42 1.95 -25.35
N LYS A 72 -16.46 2.47 -24.69
CA LYS A 72 -16.56 3.91 -24.40
C LYS A 72 -15.49 4.33 -23.38
N VAL A 73 -14.34 4.74 -23.90
CA VAL A 73 -13.08 4.96 -23.17
C VAL A 73 -13.22 5.95 -22.00
N LYS A 74 -14.07 6.98 -22.14
CA LYS A 74 -14.23 8.06 -21.14
C LYS A 74 -14.84 7.65 -19.79
N ASN A 75 -15.35 6.42 -19.64
CA ASN A 75 -15.93 5.94 -18.37
C ASN A 75 -15.04 4.90 -17.66
N VAL A 76 -13.85 4.66 -18.19
CA VAL A 76 -12.90 3.65 -17.72
C VAL A 76 -11.52 4.29 -17.60
N ALA A 77 -10.75 3.92 -16.58
CA ALA A 77 -9.35 4.33 -16.46
C ALA A 77 -8.44 3.14 -16.14
N ALA A 78 -7.27 3.06 -16.77
CA ALA A 78 -6.22 2.14 -16.41
C ALA A 78 -5.43 2.73 -15.25
N VAL A 79 -5.23 1.90 -14.22
CA VAL A 79 -4.56 2.34 -12.99
C VAL A 79 -3.44 1.39 -12.61
N ILE A 80 -2.38 1.95 -12.03
CA ILE A 80 -1.45 1.18 -11.22
C ILE A 80 -1.99 1.20 -9.79
N VAL A 81 -2.12 0.02 -9.21
CA VAL A 81 -2.52 -0.18 -7.82
C VAL A 81 -1.28 -0.55 -7.04
N THR A 82 -1.02 0.15 -5.94
CA THR A 82 0.08 -0.14 -5.02
C THR A 82 -0.46 -0.38 -3.61
N ALA A 83 0.20 -1.28 -2.88
CA ALA A 83 -0.13 -1.57 -1.49
C ALA A 83 1.15 -1.93 -0.74
N THR A 84 1.16 -1.77 0.58
CA THR A 84 2.21 -2.31 1.44
C THR A 84 1.64 -3.46 2.23
N LEU A 85 2.15 -4.67 2.00
CA LEU A 85 1.83 -5.84 2.80
C LEU A 85 2.63 -5.76 4.12
N PRO A 86 1.98 -5.63 5.29
CA PRO A 86 2.70 -5.58 6.55
C PRO A 86 3.40 -6.92 6.84
N PRO A 87 4.49 -6.91 7.61
CA PRO A 87 5.11 -8.15 8.06
C PRO A 87 4.09 -8.96 8.87
N PHE A 88 4.14 -10.30 8.73
CA PHE A 88 3.24 -11.24 9.42
C PHE A 88 1.74 -11.11 9.07
N ALA A 89 1.40 -10.42 7.97
CA ALA A 89 0.04 -10.39 7.45
C ALA A 89 -0.46 -11.83 7.20
N ARG A 90 -1.68 -12.12 7.69
CA ARG A 90 -2.30 -13.43 7.52
C ARG A 90 -3.27 -13.43 6.34
N PRO A 91 -3.47 -14.56 5.64
CA PRO A 91 -4.55 -14.69 4.66
C PRO A 91 -5.90 -14.24 5.25
N GLY A 92 -6.69 -13.52 4.46
CA GLY A 92 -7.94 -12.87 4.88
C GLY A 92 -7.79 -11.50 5.53
N SER A 93 -6.57 -11.07 5.90
CA SER A 93 -6.33 -9.71 6.41
C SER A 93 -6.63 -8.68 5.32
N LYS A 94 -7.12 -7.51 5.72
CA LYS A 94 -7.33 -6.38 4.81
C LYS A 94 -6.15 -5.41 4.86
N ILE A 95 -5.81 -4.84 3.71
CA ILE A 95 -4.80 -3.78 3.58
C ILE A 95 -5.32 -2.65 2.69
N ASP A 96 -4.83 -1.45 2.95
CA ASP A 96 -5.13 -0.28 2.13
C ASP A 96 -4.41 -0.35 0.79
N VAL A 97 -5.04 0.22 -0.23
CA VAL A 97 -4.45 0.35 -1.56
C VAL A 97 -4.54 1.78 -2.06
N THR A 98 -3.50 2.19 -2.79
CA THR A 98 -3.45 3.46 -3.51
C THR A 98 -3.49 3.16 -5.00
N LEU A 99 -4.29 3.92 -5.75
CA LEU A 99 -4.41 3.81 -7.19
C LEU A 99 -3.96 5.12 -7.83
N SER A 100 -3.24 4.99 -8.93
CA SER A 100 -2.84 6.13 -9.76
C SER A 100 -3.21 5.84 -11.20
N SER A 101 -3.86 6.80 -11.85
CA SER A 101 -4.12 6.73 -13.30
C SER A 101 -2.81 6.60 -14.07
N VAL A 102 -2.79 5.72 -15.07
CA VAL A 102 -1.68 5.53 -16.01
C VAL A 102 -1.91 6.33 -17.30
N GLY A 103 -3.18 6.43 -17.71
CA GLY A 103 -3.58 7.17 -18.90
C GLY A 103 -3.86 8.65 -18.63
N ASP A 104 -4.67 9.24 -19.50
CA ASP A 104 -5.07 10.64 -19.52
C ASP A 104 -6.39 10.93 -18.77
N ALA A 105 -6.86 10.01 -17.92
CA ALA A 105 -8.02 10.21 -17.07
C ALA A 105 -7.89 11.50 -16.26
N LYS A 106 -8.95 12.31 -16.30
CA LYS A 106 -9.04 13.60 -15.61
C LYS A 106 -9.35 13.45 -14.12
N SER A 107 -10.01 12.37 -13.73
CA SER A 107 -10.39 12.07 -12.35
C SER A 107 -10.79 10.62 -12.18
N LEU A 108 -10.35 10.01 -11.07
CA LEU A 108 -10.81 8.69 -10.61
C LEU A 108 -12.06 8.77 -9.71
N GLN A 109 -12.56 9.98 -9.41
CA GLN A 109 -13.66 10.19 -8.48
C GLN A 109 -14.93 9.43 -8.89
N GLY A 110 -15.55 8.74 -7.92
CA GLY A 110 -16.78 7.98 -8.12
C GLY A 110 -16.59 6.64 -8.85
N GLY A 111 -15.36 6.31 -9.23
CA GLY A 111 -15.04 5.04 -9.87
C GLY A 111 -15.03 3.85 -8.90
N THR A 112 -15.02 2.65 -9.47
CA THR A 112 -14.84 1.39 -8.76
C THR A 112 -13.70 0.61 -9.40
N LEU A 113 -12.71 0.21 -8.59
CA LEU A 113 -11.64 -0.69 -9.00
C LEU A 113 -12.21 -2.10 -9.17
N LEU A 114 -12.00 -2.67 -10.36
CA LEU A 114 -12.28 -4.07 -10.63
C LEU A 114 -11.21 -4.98 -10.01
N PHE A 115 -11.56 -6.26 -9.84
CA PHE A 115 -10.66 -7.29 -9.31
C PHE A 115 -9.24 -7.16 -9.89
N THR A 116 -8.28 -6.83 -9.03
CA THR A 116 -6.90 -6.53 -9.42
C THR A 116 -5.93 -7.34 -8.55
N PRO A 117 -5.23 -8.34 -9.10
CA PRO A 117 -4.21 -9.07 -8.35
C PRO A 117 -2.99 -8.17 -8.11
N LEU A 118 -2.49 -8.18 -6.87
CA LEU A 118 -1.29 -7.46 -6.46
C LEU A 118 -0.12 -8.42 -6.26
N LYS A 119 0.97 -8.14 -6.97
CA LYS A 119 2.18 -8.94 -7.01
C LYS A 119 3.30 -8.32 -6.19
N GLY A 120 4.15 -9.17 -5.61
CA GLY A 120 5.43 -8.77 -5.05
C GLY A 120 6.51 -8.62 -6.12
N ALA A 121 7.74 -8.27 -5.71
CA ALA A 121 8.90 -8.17 -6.58
C ALA A 121 9.36 -9.51 -7.18
N ASP A 122 8.86 -10.62 -6.65
CA ASP A 122 9.07 -12.01 -7.07
C ASP A 122 7.95 -12.53 -7.98
N ASP A 123 7.14 -11.62 -8.57
CA ASP A 123 6.03 -11.89 -9.50
C ASP A 123 4.84 -12.71 -8.95
N ASN A 124 4.93 -13.04 -7.67
CA ASN A 124 3.96 -13.81 -6.92
C ASN A 124 2.79 -12.93 -6.46
N ILE A 125 1.55 -13.42 -6.63
CA ILE A 125 0.36 -12.72 -6.10
C ILE A 125 0.28 -12.93 -4.60
N TYR A 126 0.13 -11.83 -3.85
CA TYR A 126 0.00 -11.85 -2.39
C TYR A 126 -1.32 -11.28 -1.88
N ALA A 127 -1.94 -10.40 -2.65
CA ALA A 127 -3.22 -9.81 -2.30
C ALA A 127 -4.07 -9.54 -3.54
N VAL A 128 -5.36 -9.34 -3.34
CA VAL A 128 -6.32 -8.97 -4.38
C VAL A 128 -7.02 -7.69 -3.95
N ALA A 129 -6.96 -6.66 -4.79
CA ALA A 129 -7.59 -5.37 -4.58
C ALA A 129 -8.90 -5.23 -5.38
N GLN A 130 -9.92 -4.64 -4.77
CA GLN A 130 -11.18 -4.26 -5.43
C GLN A 130 -11.96 -3.27 -4.57
N GLY A 131 -12.88 -2.52 -5.19
CA GLY A 131 -13.86 -1.71 -4.46
C GLY A 131 -13.96 -0.25 -4.91
N PRO A 132 -14.85 0.52 -4.27
CA PRO A 132 -15.09 1.92 -4.61
C PRO A 132 -13.87 2.77 -4.26
N VAL A 133 -13.49 3.66 -5.17
CA VAL A 133 -12.30 4.51 -4.98
C VAL A 133 -12.67 5.85 -4.38
N SER A 134 -11.85 6.33 -3.44
CA SER A 134 -11.98 7.66 -2.86
C SER A 134 -10.79 8.51 -3.26
N VAL A 135 -11.04 9.65 -3.89
CA VAL A 135 -10.00 10.66 -4.21
C VAL A 135 -9.88 11.66 -3.06
N GLY A 136 -8.67 12.14 -2.81
CA GLY A 136 -8.43 13.17 -1.78
C GLY A 136 -8.76 14.60 -2.21
N GLY A 137 -9.24 14.82 -3.44
CA GLY A 137 -9.40 16.14 -4.08
C GLY A 137 -10.64 16.27 -4.94
N PHE A 138 -10.99 17.51 -5.26
CA PHE A 138 -12.04 17.84 -6.23
C PHE A 138 -11.58 19.02 -7.10
N SER A 139 -11.81 18.94 -8.41
CA SER A 139 -11.59 20.05 -9.34
C SER A 139 -12.94 20.70 -9.62
N VAL A 140 -13.12 21.94 -9.18
CA VAL A 140 -14.30 22.75 -9.52
C VAL A 140 -13.82 23.85 -10.47
N GLY A 141 -14.32 23.84 -11.70
CA GLY A 141 -14.13 24.91 -12.66
C GLY A 141 -15.40 25.74 -12.75
N ALA A 142 -15.34 27.01 -12.33
CA ALA A 142 -16.42 27.97 -12.55
C ALA A 142 -15.82 29.25 -13.13
N GLY A 143 -16.28 29.65 -14.33
CA GLY A 143 -16.15 31.03 -14.80
C GLY A 143 -14.74 31.57 -15.09
N GLY A 144 -13.75 30.73 -15.36
CA GLY A 144 -12.42 31.17 -15.82
C GLY A 144 -11.29 31.03 -14.80
N ASP A 145 -11.59 30.63 -13.57
CA ASP A 145 -10.57 30.37 -12.53
C ASP A 145 -10.65 28.90 -12.07
N THR A 146 -9.56 28.16 -12.26
CA THR A 146 -9.45 26.74 -11.87
C THR A 146 -8.81 26.64 -10.50
N ALA A 147 -9.62 26.54 -9.45
CA ALA A 147 -9.14 26.21 -8.11
C ALA A 147 -8.98 24.68 -7.99
N GLN A 148 -7.79 24.16 -8.32
CA GLN A 148 -7.47 22.75 -8.11
C GLN A 148 -6.83 22.57 -6.72
N LYS A 149 -7.56 21.93 -5.80
CA LYS A 149 -7.02 21.48 -4.51
C LYS A 149 -6.90 19.94 -4.55
N ASN A 150 -5.65 19.45 -4.57
CA ASN A 150 -5.21 18.04 -4.65
C ASN A 150 -5.21 17.41 -6.06
N HIS A 151 -4.73 16.15 -6.15
CA HIS A 151 -4.55 15.38 -7.38
C HIS A 151 -5.75 14.44 -7.61
N PRO A 152 -6.69 14.72 -8.53
CA PRO A 152 -7.89 13.91 -8.77
C PRO A 152 -7.61 12.56 -9.46
N THR A 153 -6.39 12.37 -9.97
CA THR A 153 -5.91 11.16 -10.65
C THR A 153 -5.31 10.11 -9.70
N VAL A 154 -5.25 10.43 -8.40
CA VAL A 154 -4.80 9.51 -7.34
C VAL A 154 -5.96 9.24 -6.40
N ALA A 155 -6.23 7.96 -6.16
CA ALA A 155 -7.29 7.51 -5.29
C ALA A 155 -6.76 6.51 -4.25
N ARG A 156 -7.54 6.29 -3.19
CA ARG A 156 -7.28 5.28 -2.16
C ARG A 156 -8.54 4.46 -1.95
N ILE A 157 -8.36 3.18 -1.63
CA ILE A 157 -9.40 2.32 -1.08
C ILE A 157 -8.88 1.84 0.28
N ALA A 158 -9.54 2.29 1.34
CA ALA A 158 -9.25 1.79 2.69
C ALA A 158 -9.70 0.33 2.79
N GLU A 159 -8.84 -0.53 3.34
CA GLU A 159 -9.07 -1.97 3.46
C GLU A 159 -9.47 -2.64 2.11
N GLY A 160 -9.03 -2.03 1.00
CA GLY A 160 -9.45 -2.39 -0.35
C GLY A 160 -8.80 -3.63 -0.93
N ALA A 161 -7.76 -4.16 -0.30
CA ALA A 161 -7.16 -5.43 -0.70
C ALA A 161 -7.26 -6.49 0.39
N THR A 162 -7.47 -7.73 -0.05
CA THR A 162 -7.47 -8.92 0.80
C THR A 162 -6.19 -9.69 0.58
N VAL A 163 -5.49 -10.04 1.65
CA VAL A 163 -4.29 -10.86 1.60
C VAL A 163 -4.68 -12.29 1.29
N GLU A 164 -4.14 -12.86 0.22
CA GLU A 164 -4.35 -14.26 -0.19
C GLU A 164 -3.23 -15.15 0.32
N ARG A 165 -2.00 -14.62 0.38
CA ARG A 165 -0.81 -15.37 0.76
C ARG A 165 0.06 -14.54 1.70
N ALA A 166 0.54 -15.18 2.77
CA ALA A 166 1.60 -14.61 3.58
C ALA A 166 2.93 -14.71 2.83
N ILE A 167 3.78 -13.70 2.95
CA ILE A 167 5.16 -13.83 2.49
C ILE A 167 5.85 -14.83 3.41
N PRO A 168 6.48 -15.90 2.86
CA PRO A 168 7.21 -16.87 3.65
C PRO A 168 8.39 -16.16 4.33
N PHE A 169 8.20 -15.78 5.59
CA PHE A 169 9.24 -15.23 6.43
C PHE A 169 9.36 -16.15 7.65
N ASP A 170 10.43 -16.92 7.68
CA ASP A 170 10.68 -17.86 8.76
C ASP A 170 11.68 -17.26 9.76
N LEU A 171 11.13 -16.49 10.71
CA LEU A 171 11.90 -15.93 11.81
C LEU A 171 12.52 -17.02 12.69
N PHE A 172 11.92 -18.22 12.73
CA PHE A 172 12.23 -19.26 13.71
C PHE A 172 13.12 -20.37 13.15
N GLN A 173 13.17 -20.59 11.83
CA GLN A 173 14.09 -21.54 11.20
C GLN A 173 15.55 -21.18 11.44
N SER A 174 15.86 -19.89 11.53
CA SER A 174 17.25 -19.42 11.67
C SER A 174 17.87 -19.72 13.04
N GLN A 175 17.07 -20.15 14.04
CA GLN A 175 17.43 -20.29 15.46
C GLN A 175 18.16 -19.06 16.07
N ARG A 176 18.17 -17.94 15.35
CA ARG A 176 18.91 -16.73 15.66
C ARG A 176 18.05 -15.55 15.26
N ILE A 177 17.81 -14.66 16.22
CA ILE A 177 17.13 -13.39 15.99
C ILE A 177 18.22 -12.32 15.89
N ARG A 178 18.21 -11.57 14.79
CA ARG A 178 19.11 -10.42 14.63
C ARG A 178 18.33 -9.15 14.89
N ILE A 179 18.84 -8.33 15.80
CA ILE A 179 18.22 -7.09 16.24
C ILE A 179 19.09 -5.94 15.76
N VAL A 180 18.48 -5.00 15.06
CA VAL A 180 19.16 -3.85 14.45
C VAL A 180 18.64 -2.58 15.11
N LEU A 181 19.53 -1.80 15.71
CA LEU A 181 19.17 -0.51 16.31
C LEU A 181 18.78 0.49 15.21
N ARG A 182 17.69 1.22 15.42
CA ARG A 182 17.24 2.30 14.49
C ARG A 182 18.25 3.43 14.39
N ARG A 183 18.93 3.72 15.50
CA ARG A 183 20.05 4.66 15.57
C ARG A 183 21.30 3.89 16.00
N PRO A 184 22.26 3.64 15.10
CA PRO A 184 23.43 2.87 15.44
C PRO A 184 24.30 3.66 16.43
N ASP A 185 24.55 3.07 17.60
CA ASP A 185 25.44 3.60 18.63
C ASP A 185 26.06 2.43 19.41
N PHE A 186 27.38 2.47 19.58
CA PHE A 186 28.13 1.40 20.26
C PHE A 186 27.76 1.29 21.74
N THR A 187 27.48 2.42 22.40
CA THR A 187 27.13 2.43 23.84
C THR A 187 25.79 1.75 24.07
N THR A 188 24.78 2.13 23.27
CA THR A 188 23.44 1.56 23.30
C THR A 188 23.45 0.09 22.92
N MET A 189 24.21 -0.28 21.87
CA MET A 189 24.34 -1.69 21.47
C MET A 189 24.95 -2.54 22.59
N LYS A 190 26.03 -2.07 23.23
CA LYS A 190 26.65 -2.79 24.35
C LYS A 190 25.68 -2.98 25.53
N ARG A 191 24.90 -1.95 25.87
CA ARG A 191 23.88 -2.02 26.93
C ARG A 191 22.77 -3.02 26.59
N VAL A 192 22.26 -2.97 25.36
CA VAL A 192 21.23 -3.91 24.88
C VAL A 192 21.74 -5.35 24.92
N VAL A 193 22.98 -5.61 24.48
CA VAL A 193 23.58 -6.95 24.54
C VAL A 193 23.74 -7.43 25.99
N SER A 194 24.20 -6.58 26.91
CA SER A 194 24.32 -6.94 28.33
C SER A 194 22.96 -7.35 28.92
N GLU A 195 21.94 -6.51 28.70
CA GLU A 195 20.60 -6.77 29.24
C GLU A 195 19.95 -8.01 28.64
N ILE A 196 20.13 -8.27 27.35
CA ILE A 196 19.64 -9.49 26.72
C ILE A 196 20.31 -10.72 27.34
N ASN A 197 21.63 -10.72 27.48
CA ASN A 197 22.36 -11.86 28.04
C ASN A 197 22.04 -12.08 29.54
N GLU A 198 21.78 -11.01 30.29
CA GLU A 198 21.38 -11.12 31.71
C GLU A 198 19.99 -11.73 31.88
N ASN A 199 19.04 -11.44 30.97
CA ASN A 199 17.66 -11.91 31.08
C ASN A 199 17.39 -13.24 30.35
N LEU A 200 18.09 -13.51 29.24
CA LEU A 200 17.82 -14.66 28.37
C LEU A 200 18.95 -15.71 28.32
N GLY A 201 20.12 -15.43 28.93
CA GLY A 201 21.27 -16.34 29.00
C GLY A 201 22.16 -16.30 27.76
#